data_AF-A0A413FCL6-F1
#
_entry.id   AF-A0A413FCL6-F1
#
_cell.length_a   1.000
_cell.length_b   1.000
_cell.length_c   1.000
_cell.angle_alpha   90.00
_cell.angle_beta   90.00
_cell.angle_gamma   90.00
#
_symmetry.space_group_name_H-M   'P 1'
#
loop_
_entity.id
_entity.type
_entity.pdbx_description
1 polymer ?
#
loop_
_entity_poly.entity_id
_entity_poly.type
_entity_poly.pdbx_seq_one_letter_code
_entity_poly.pdbx_strand_id
1 'polypeptide(L)'
;MKQIYDFEQRTPPVLNEQMLRAELERRKLRIQTAVAVLAGFLLMIAAVLLGYSAIDWYPVLSLLCFGYIMIAATGGGVIAIVYSRKGGKTA
;
A
#
# COMPACT_ATOMS: atom_id res chain seq x y z
N MET A 1 -30.17 11.68 34.01
CA MET A 1 -29.42 11.50 32.75
C MET A 1 -30.13 10.45 31.91
N LYS A 2 -30.47 10.75 30.65
CA LYS A 2 -31.10 9.79 29.74
C LYS A 2 -30.01 8.83 29.25
N GLN A 3 -30.09 7.57 29.66
CA GLN A 3 -29.15 6.53 29.24
C GLN A 3 -29.51 6.11 27.81
N ILE A 4 -28.74 6.59 26.84
CA ILE A 4 -29.02 6.46 25.39
C ILE A 4 -28.64 5.06 24.86
N TYR A 5 -27.91 4.27 25.66
CA TYR A 5 -27.46 2.93 25.28
C TYR A 5 -28.15 1.86 26.11
N ASP A 6 -28.95 1.04 25.42
CA ASP A 6 -29.57 -0.18 25.93
C ASP A 6 -28.60 -1.35 25.71
N PHE A 7 -27.82 -1.65 26.75
CA PHE A 7 -26.84 -2.74 26.76
C PHE A 7 -27.49 -4.13 26.97
N GLU A 8 -28.78 -4.18 27.31
CA GLU A 8 -29.50 -5.43 27.60
C GLU A 8 -30.03 -6.09 26.32
N GLN A 9 -30.21 -5.33 25.23
CA GLN A 9 -30.74 -5.86 23.95
C GLN A 9 -29.70 -6.57 23.07
N ARG A 10 -28.40 -6.42 23.33
CA ARG A 10 -27.35 -7.10 22.57
C ARG A 10 -26.37 -7.76 23.52
N THR A 11 -26.21 -9.07 23.41
CA THR A 11 -25.03 -9.75 23.93
C THR A 11 -23.79 -9.06 23.33
N PRO A 12 -22.91 -8.46 24.15
CA PRO A 12 -21.71 -7.84 23.63
C PRO A 12 -20.92 -8.95 22.92
N PRO A 13 -20.45 -8.72 21.68
CA PRO A 13 -19.55 -9.67 21.04
C PRO A 13 -18.39 -9.89 22.00
N VAL A 14 -18.01 -11.15 22.23
CA VAL A 14 -16.95 -11.51 23.19
C VAL A 14 -15.65 -10.86 22.72
N LEU A 15 -15.40 -9.63 23.18
CA LEU A 15 -14.27 -8.81 22.80
C LEU A 15 -13.06 -9.39 23.51
N ASN A 16 -12.51 -10.44 22.90
CA ASN A 16 -11.34 -11.13 23.42
C ASN A 16 -10.10 -10.30 23.11
N GLU A 17 -9.12 -10.26 24.03
CA GLU A 17 -7.84 -9.58 23.81
C GLU A 17 -7.14 -10.11 22.55
N GLN A 18 -7.33 -11.40 22.24
CA GLN A 18 -6.86 -12.02 21.01
C GLN A 18 -7.48 -11.42 19.75
N MET A 19 -8.78 -11.08 19.76
CA MET A 19 -9.44 -10.40 18.63
C MET A 19 -8.91 -8.98 18.46
N LEU A 20 -8.67 -8.27 19.56
CA LEU A 20 -8.12 -6.92 19.53
C LEU A 20 -6.68 -6.91 18.97
N ARG A 21 -5.83 -7.87 19.39
CA ARG A 21 -4.47 -8.03 18.86
C ARG A 21 -4.47 -8.39 17.39
N ALA A 22 -5.34 -9.29 16.95
CA ALA A 22 -5.46 -9.66 15.55
C ALA A 22 -5.87 -8.48 14.66
N GLU A 23 -6.78 -7.62 15.13
CA GLU A 23 -7.17 -6.41 14.41
C GLU A 23 -6.05 -5.36 14.39
N LEU A 24 -5.29 -5.22 15.48
CA LEU A 24 -4.14 -4.33 15.56
C LEU A 24 -3.03 -4.78 14.60
N GLU A 25 -2.74 -6.07 14.52
CA GLU A 25 -1.82 -6.64 13.53
C GLU A 25 -2.30 -6.39 12.09
N ARG A 26 -3.59 -6.59 11.80
CA ARG A 26 -4.16 -6.27 10.48
C ARG A 26 -3.95 -4.80 10.11
N ARG A 27 -4.19 -3.87 11.05
CA ARG A 27 -3.98 -2.44 10.83
C ARG A 27 -2.50 -2.11 10.63
N LYS A 28 -1.62 -2.68 11.45
CA LYS A 28 -0.18 -2.50 11.32
C LYS A 28 0.33 -2.98 9.96
N LEU A 29 -0.14 -4.14 9.50
CA LEU A 29 0.22 -4.70 8.20
C LEU A 29 -0.29 -3.80 7.06
N ARG A 30 -1.52 -3.28 7.15
CA ARG A 30 -2.07 -2.32 6.17
C ARG A 30 -1.28 -1.01 6.13
N ILE A 31 -0.89 -0.47 7.29
CA ILE A 31 -0.09 0.75 7.34
C ILE A 31 1.31 0.50 6.77
N GLN A 32 1.95 -0.61 7.14
CA GLN A 32 3.28 -0.96 6.64
C GLN A 32 3.28 -1.13 5.11
N THR A 33 2.27 -1.81 4.57
CA THR A 33 2.12 -1.96 3.12
C THR A 33 1.82 -0.63 2.44
N ALA A 34 0.96 0.22 3.01
CA ALA A 34 0.70 1.56 2.48
C ALA A 34 1.94 2.45 2.48
N VAL A 35 2.73 2.42 3.55
CA VAL A 35 4.01 3.16 3.66
C VAL A 35 5.02 2.65 2.64
N ALA A 36 5.11 1.32 2.45
CA ALA A 36 5.99 0.74 1.43
C ALA A 36 5.61 1.18 0.01
N VAL A 37 4.31 1.21 -0.31
CA VAL A 37 3.81 1.72 -1.61
C VAL A 37 4.16 3.20 -1.77
N LEU A 38 3.91 4.03 -0.76
CA LEU A 38 4.26 5.45 -0.78
C LEU A 38 5.76 5.69 -0.96
N ALA A 39 6.59 4.93 -0.25
CA ALA A 39 8.05 5.00 -0.39
C ALA A 39 8.50 4.60 -1.80
N GLY A 40 7.89 3.56 -2.39
CA GLY A 40 8.14 3.16 -3.78
C GLY A 40 7.78 4.25 -4.79
N PHE A 41 6.63 4.90 -4.62
CA PHE A 41 6.25 6.05 -5.45
C PHE A 41 7.24 7.22 -5.31
N LEU A 42 7.65 7.53 -4.08
CA LEU A 42 8.62 8.59 -3.81
C LEU A 42 9.97 8.29 -4.47
N LEU A 43 10.42 7.04 -4.44
CA LEU A 43 11.63 6.58 -5.12
C LEU A 43 11.51 6.70 -6.64
N MET A 44 10.37 6.34 -7.24
CA MET A 44 10.17 6.52 -8.68
C MET A 44 10.26 7.99 -9.08
N ILE A 45 9.62 8.88 -8.32
CA ILE A 45 9.68 10.34 -8.56
C ILE A 45 11.13 10.83 -8.46
N ALA A 46 11.85 10.44 -7.41
CA ALA A 46 13.26 10.80 -7.24
C ALA A 46 14.13 10.31 -8.41
N ALA A 47 13.89 9.09 -8.91
CA ALA A 47 14.61 8.52 -10.05
C ALA A 47 14.31 9.27 -11.37
N VAL A 48 13.06 9.71 -11.59
CA VAL A 48 12.69 10.59 -12.72
C VAL A 48 13.45 11.91 -12.65
N LEU A 49 13.46 12.58 -11.49
CA LEU A 49 14.19 13.84 -11.31
C LEU A 49 15.70 13.67 -11.50
N LEU A 50 16.26 12.58 -10.98
CA LEU A 50 17.67 12.24 -11.15
C LEU A 50 18.01 12.00 -12.63
N GLY A 51 17.16 11.26 -13.35
CA GLY A 51 17.28 11.06 -14.78
C GLY A 51 17.28 12.38 -15.55
N TYR A 52 16.35 13.29 -15.23
CA TYR A 52 16.28 14.63 -15.84
C TYR A 52 17.55 15.46 -15.59
N SER A 53 18.04 15.49 -14.35
CA SER A 53 19.28 16.20 -13.99
C SER A 53 20.52 15.63 -14.69
N ALA A 54 20.55 14.31 -14.92
CA ALA A 54 21.67 13.62 -15.53
C ALA A 54 21.66 13.61 -17.06
N ILE A 55 20.64 14.17 -17.73
CA ILE A 55 20.50 14.15 -19.20
C ILE A 55 21.72 14.76 -19.90
N ASP A 56 22.22 15.89 -19.39
CA ASP A 56 23.28 16.65 -20.06
C ASP A 56 24.64 15.95 -19.98
N TRP A 57 24.87 15.17 -18.93
CA TRP A 57 26.16 14.50 -18.69
C TRP A 57 26.16 13.04 -19.17
N TYR A 58 25.05 12.32 -18.97
CA TYR A 58 24.96 10.88 -19.23
C TYR A 58 23.59 10.50 -19.83
N PRO A 59 23.32 10.86 -21.10
CA PRO A 59 22.02 10.69 -21.73
C PRO A 59 21.59 9.22 -21.85
N VAL A 60 22.53 8.30 -22.07
CA VAL A 60 22.25 6.85 -22.14
C VAL A 60 21.78 6.30 -20.80
N LEU A 61 22.41 6.72 -19.70
CA LEU A 61 22.04 6.30 -18.34
C LEU A 61 20.66 6.84 -17.97
N SER A 62 20.36 8.07 -18.36
CA SER A 62 19.05 8.69 -18.18
C SER A 62 17.95 7.91 -18.92
N LEU A 63 18.19 7.52 -20.18
CA LEU A 63 17.29 6.69 -20.98
C LEU A 63 17.00 5.32 -20.33
N LEU A 64 18.04 4.64 -19.83
CA LEU A 64 17.88 3.37 -19.10
C LEU A 64 17.08 3.57 -17.80
N CYS A 65 17.29 4.67 -17.09
CA CYS A 65 16.54 5.00 -15.88
C CYS A 65 15.04 5.17 -16.18
N PHE A 66 14.69 5.96 -17.20
CA PHE A 66 13.30 6.12 -17.62
C PHE A 66 12.68 4.81 -18.10
N GLY A 67 13.41 4.02 -18.89
CA GLY A 67 12.96 2.70 -19.33
C GLY A 67 12.68 1.76 -18.15
N TYR A 68 13.57 1.74 -17.16
CA TYR A 68 13.38 0.95 -15.95
C TYR A 68 12.14 1.40 -15.16
N ILE A 69 11.91 2.70 -15.02
CA ILE A 69 10.73 3.24 -14.31
C ILE A 69 9.43 2.83 -15.02
N MET A 70 9.39 2.86 -16.36
CA MET A 70 8.23 2.43 -17.13
C MET A 70 7.93 0.94 -16.93
N ILE A 71 8.97 0.10 -16.95
CA ILE A 71 8.83 -1.35 -16.71
C ILE A 71 8.41 -1.60 -15.26
N ALA A 72 9.02 -0.92 -14.30
CA ALA A 72 8.71 -1.07 -12.87
C ALA A 72 7.28 -0.64 -12.55
N ALA A 73 6.81 0.47 -13.09
CA ALA A 73 5.44 0.95 -12.93
C ALA A 73 4.42 -0.02 -13.56
N THR A 74 4.71 -0.51 -14.78
CA THR A 74 3.84 -1.47 -15.47
C THR A 74 3.80 -2.81 -14.73
N GLY A 75 4.96 -3.34 -14.33
CA GLY A 75 5.08 -4.58 -13.57
C GLY A 75 4.37 -4.51 -12.22
N GLY A 76 4.60 -3.43 -11.47
CA GLY A 76 3.91 -3.20 -10.20
C GLY A 76 2.39 -3.10 -10.36
N GLY A 77 1.91 -2.39 -11.39
CA GLY A 77 0.49 -2.28 -11.72
C GLY A 77 -0.15 -3.63 -12.07
N VAL A 78 0.50 -4.43 -12.91
CA VAL A 78 0.01 -5.77 -13.28
C VAL A 78 -0.09 -6.68 -12.05
N ILE A 79 0.93 -6.70 -11.19
CA ILE A 79 0.92 -7.50 -9.96
C ILE A 79 -0.23 -7.04 -9.04
N ALA A 80 -0.43 -5.74 -8.87
CA ALA A 80 -1.51 -5.20 -8.06
C ALA A 80 -2.91 -5.60 -8.60
N ILE A 81 -3.10 -5.56 -9.92
CA ILE A 81 -4.36 -5.98 -10.57
C ILE A 81 -4.59 -7.48 -10.40
N VAL A 82 -3.55 -8.31 -10.60
CA VAL A 82 -3.65 -9.76 -10.43
C VAL A 82 -3.98 -10.11 -8.99
N TYR A 83 -3.33 -9.48 -8.00
CA TYR A 83 -3.63 -9.70 -6.59
C TYR A 83 -5.04 -9.22 -6.22
N SER A 84 -5.49 -8.08 -6.73
CA SER A 84 -6.85 -7.58 -6.51
C SER A 84 -7.91 -8.53 -7.11
N ARG A 85 -7.70 -9.01 -8.34
CA ARG A 85 -8.60 -9.96 -9.00
C ARG A 85 -8.59 -11.35 -8.36
N LYS A 86 -7.44 -11.80 -7.87
CA LYS A 86 -7.29 -13.11 -7.21
C LYS A 86 -7.84 -13.08 -5.77
N GLY A 87 -7.66 -11.96 -5.06
CA GLY A 87 -8.20 -11.74 -3.72
C GLY A 87 -9.71 -11.48 -3.69
N GLY A 88 -10.29 -10.97 -4.79
CA GLY A 88 -11.74 -10.75 -4.92
C GLY A 88 -12.59 -12.01 -5.14
N LYS A 89 -11.98 -13.20 -5.30
CA LYS A 89 -12.69 -14.48 -5.45
C LYS A 89 -12.99 -15.20 -4.13
N THR A 90 -12.59 -14.61 -3.00
CA THR A 90 -12.84 -15.15 -1.66
C THR A 90 -13.43 -14.07 -0.75
N ALA A 91 -14.57 -13.52 -1.15
CA ALA A 91 -15.46 -12.74 -0.29
C ALA A 91 -16.89 -13.25 -0.51
#